data_AF-A0A1E7WKE4-F1
#
_entry.id   AF-A0A1E7WKE4-F1
#
_cell.length_a   1.000
_cell.length_b   1.000
_cell.length_c   1.000
_cell.angle_alpha   90.00
_cell.angle_beta   90.00
_cell.angle_gamma   90.00
#
_symmetry.space_group_name_H-M   'P 1'
#
loop_
_entity.id
_entity.type
_entity.pdbx_description
1 polymer ?
#
loop_
_entity_poly.entity_id
_entity_poly.type
_entity_poly.pdbx_seq_one_letter_code
_entity_poly.pdbx_strand_id
1 'polypeptide(L)'
;MLPEPLALAAFGAADHGSWSSLRAALLHDPWWTPDVAQRERLQTGIEIGSFSGLGGEFAEPPQVRPAPHGFWVRSGARHALLIADACGTVLHSASAEEYDYPEAAPAAQVQVRDGALTINGRTVPLDLPTERLQVVCNRHAVAVTSPYTHAIRVLPL
;
A
#
# COMPACT_ATOMS: atom_id res chain seq x y z
N MET A 1 -24.00 21.56 -2.67
CA MET A 1 -23.27 20.61 -3.53
C MET A 1 -22.27 21.39 -4.39
N LEU A 2 -21.08 20.85 -4.62
CA LEU A 2 -20.07 21.45 -5.49
C LEU A 2 -20.49 21.31 -6.98
N PRO A 3 -20.33 22.32 -7.84
CA PRO A 3 -20.56 22.18 -9.28
C PRO A 3 -19.65 21.11 -9.90
N GLU A 4 -20.18 20.32 -10.85
CA GLU A 4 -19.46 19.18 -11.45
C GLU A 4 -18.11 19.55 -12.09
N PRO A 5 -17.98 20.63 -12.89
CA PRO A 5 -16.69 21.03 -13.43
C PRO A 5 -15.66 21.34 -12.34
N LEU A 6 -16.09 21.90 -11.22
CA LEU A 6 -15.22 22.21 -10.09
C LEU A 6 -14.81 20.94 -9.33
N ALA A 7 -15.72 19.97 -9.18
CA ALA A 7 -15.40 18.68 -8.61
C ALA A 7 -14.35 17.95 -9.45
N LEU A 8 -14.54 17.87 -10.77
CA LEU A 8 -13.58 17.26 -11.68
C LEU A 8 -12.20 17.95 -11.64
N ALA A 9 -12.19 19.28 -11.65
CA ALA A 9 -10.95 20.06 -11.57
C ALA A 9 -10.20 19.86 -10.24
N ALA A 10 -10.90 19.71 -9.11
CA ALA A 10 -10.28 19.49 -7.81
C ALA A 10 -9.46 18.18 -7.73
N PHE A 11 -9.82 17.18 -8.54
CA PHE A 11 -9.08 15.94 -8.66
C PHE A 11 -8.08 15.95 -9.83
N GLY A 12 -7.92 17.05 -10.57
CA GLY A 12 -7.08 17.08 -11.78
C GLY A 12 -7.65 16.26 -12.93
N ALA A 13 -8.96 16.02 -12.93
CA ALA A 13 -9.68 15.14 -13.84
C ALA A 13 -10.68 15.93 -14.69
N ALA A 14 -10.33 17.15 -15.12
CA ALA A 14 -11.23 18.05 -15.84
C ALA A 14 -11.75 17.46 -17.15
N ASP A 15 -10.94 16.64 -17.82
CA ASP A 15 -11.30 15.95 -19.07
C ASP A 15 -11.96 14.58 -18.83
N HIS A 16 -12.30 14.27 -17.58
CA HIS A 16 -12.88 12.99 -17.21
C HIS A 16 -14.41 13.04 -17.31
N GLY A 17 -15.00 11.97 -17.84
CA GLY A 17 -16.37 11.97 -18.38
C GLY A 17 -17.41 12.66 -17.48
N SER A 18 -17.68 12.09 -16.30
CA SER A 18 -18.60 12.70 -15.34
C SER A 18 -18.08 12.57 -13.92
N TRP A 19 -18.53 13.45 -13.03
CA TRP A 19 -18.26 13.36 -11.60
C TRP A 19 -18.73 12.02 -11.03
N SER A 20 -19.87 11.50 -11.49
CA SER A 20 -20.41 10.23 -11.03
C SER A 20 -19.48 9.05 -11.35
N SER A 21 -18.90 9.04 -12.55
CA SER A 21 -17.94 8.03 -13.00
C SER A 21 -16.62 8.13 -12.24
N LEU A 22 -16.10 9.35 -12.07
CA LEU A 22 -14.89 9.59 -11.28
C LEU A 22 -15.06 9.13 -9.83
N ARG A 23 -16.17 9.52 -9.19
CA ARG A 23 -16.48 9.11 -7.81
C ARG A 23 -16.56 7.60 -7.67
N ALA A 24 -17.17 6.92 -8.64
CA ALA A 24 -17.24 5.46 -8.63
C ALA A 24 -15.84 4.82 -8.74
N ALA A 25 -14.95 5.36 -9.58
CA ALA A 25 -13.57 4.91 -9.70
C ALA A 25 -12.80 5.10 -8.37
N LEU A 26 -12.86 6.28 -7.78
CA LEU A 26 -12.18 6.60 -6.51
C LEU A 26 -12.64 5.71 -5.34
N LEU A 27 -13.93 5.37 -5.27
CA LEU A 27 -14.46 4.49 -4.22
C LEU A 27 -14.09 3.02 -4.44
N HIS A 28 -13.78 2.65 -5.68
CA HIS A 28 -13.42 1.28 -6.03
C HIS A 28 -11.92 1.02 -5.91
N ASP A 29 -11.11 2.00 -6.29
CA ASP A 29 -9.65 1.91 -6.36
C ASP A 29 -8.98 3.09 -5.66
N PRO A 30 -8.49 2.90 -4.41
CA PRO A 30 -7.72 3.91 -3.68
C PRO A 30 -6.42 4.33 -4.38
N TRP A 31 -5.91 3.52 -5.31
CA TRP A 31 -4.68 3.78 -6.06
C TRP A 31 -4.94 4.53 -7.37
N TRP A 32 -6.19 4.87 -7.66
CA TRP A 32 -6.54 5.65 -8.82
C TRP A 32 -6.07 7.11 -8.66
N THR A 33 -5.45 7.62 -9.72
CA THR A 33 -5.10 9.03 -9.91
C THR A 33 -5.29 9.38 -11.40
N PRO A 34 -5.69 10.60 -11.78
CA PRO A 34 -5.82 10.96 -13.19
C PRO A 34 -4.47 11.18 -13.88
N ASP A 35 -3.41 11.49 -13.12
CA ASP A 35 -2.06 11.65 -13.66
C ASP A 35 -1.50 10.29 -14.08
N VAL A 36 -1.32 10.11 -15.39
CA VAL A 36 -0.79 8.88 -16.00
C VAL A 36 0.62 8.58 -15.49
N ALA A 37 1.49 9.58 -15.39
CA ALA A 37 2.86 9.39 -14.93
C ALA A 37 2.91 9.03 -13.45
N GLN A 38 2.03 9.61 -12.62
CA GLN A 38 1.88 9.18 -11.23
C GLN A 38 1.35 7.74 -11.15
N ARG A 39 0.34 7.40 -11.95
CA ARG A 39 -0.25 6.05 -11.96
C ARG A 39 0.79 4.99 -12.29
N GLU A 40 1.63 5.24 -13.30
CA GLU A 40 2.74 4.36 -13.68
C GLU A 40 3.76 4.20 -12.55
N ARG A 41 4.15 5.30 -11.90
CA ARG A 41 5.05 5.23 -10.73
C ARG A 41 4.44 4.43 -9.58
N LEU A 42 3.16 4.62 -9.28
CA LEU A 42 2.45 3.88 -8.23
C LEU A 42 2.38 2.38 -8.52
N GLN A 43 2.46 1.94 -9.79
CA GLN A 43 2.56 0.52 -10.12
C GLN A 43 3.86 -0.12 -9.62
N THR A 44 4.90 0.66 -9.32
CA THR A 44 6.13 0.19 -8.70
C THR A 44 6.06 0.16 -7.17
N GLY A 45 4.95 0.64 -6.60
CA GLY A 45 4.71 0.69 -5.17
C GLY A 45 5.33 1.90 -4.47
N ILE A 46 4.94 2.06 -3.21
CA ILE A 46 5.47 3.07 -2.29
C ILE A 46 6.28 2.34 -1.23
N GLU A 47 7.50 2.82 -0.96
CA GLU A 47 8.32 2.34 0.14
C GLU A 47 8.12 3.24 1.36
N ILE A 48 7.92 2.61 2.52
CA ILE A 48 7.72 3.24 3.82
C ILE A 48 8.82 2.71 4.76
N GLY A 49 9.42 3.59 5.55
CA GLY A 49 10.64 3.28 6.31
C GLY A 49 11.90 3.53 5.48
N SER A 50 13.01 2.86 5.82
CA SER A 50 14.38 2.98 5.26
C SER A 50 15.40 3.88 5.99
N PHE A 51 15.00 4.80 6.87
CA PHE A 51 16.00 5.59 7.61
C PHE A 51 16.55 4.81 8.81
N SER A 52 17.71 4.16 8.63
CA SER A 52 18.44 3.49 9.71
C SER A 52 19.23 4.50 10.56
N GLY A 53 18.88 4.60 11.85
CA GLY A 53 19.57 5.46 12.82
C GLY A 53 19.09 6.92 12.77
N LEU A 54 18.75 7.49 13.94
CA LEU A 54 18.10 8.80 14.15
C LEU A 54 16.55 8.81 14.16
N GLY A 55 15.89 7.69 14.46
CA GLY A 55 14.45 7.68 14.72
C GLY A 55 13.56 7.42 13.50
N GLY A 56 14.03 6.58 12.56
CA GLY A 56 13.18 6.04 11.50
C GLY A 56 11.94 5.31 12.04
N GLU A 57 10.96 5.09 11.16
CA GLU A 57 9.64 4.60 11.54
C GLU A 57 9.66 3.21 12.20
N PHE A 58 10.64 2.37 11.83
CA PHE A 58 10.79 1.01 12.32
C PHE A 58 12.13 0.79 13.05
N ALA A 59 12.03 0.45 14.33
CA ALA A 59 13.18 0.12 15.18
C ALA A 59 13.73 -1.29 14.90
N GLU A 60 12.90 -2.18 14.36
CA GLU A 60 13.23 -3.54 13.94
C GLU A 60 12.58 -3.81 12.57
N PRO A 61 13.01 -4.84 11.82
CA PRO A 61 12.35 -5.23 10.58
C PRO A 61 10.84 -5.43 10.78
N PRO A 62 9.99 -4.69 10.04
CA PRO A 62 8.56 -4.68 10.30
C PRO A 62 7.89 -5.99 9.87
N GLN A 63 6.93 -6.42 10.68
CA GLN A 63 6.01 -7.49 10.36
C GLN A 63 4.64 -6.91 10.05
N VAL A 64 3.98 -7.47 9.03
CA VAL A 64 2.69 -6.98 8.55
C VAL A 64 1.61 -8.04 8.68
N ARG A 65 0.38 -7.60 8.90
CA ARG A 65 -0.84 -8.40 8.87
C ARG A 65 -1.95 -7.63 8.15
N PRO A 66 -2.91 -8.30 7.52
CA PRO A 66 -4.01 -7.61 6.85
C PRO A 66 -4.91 -6.86 7.86
N ALA A 67 -5.38 -5.69 7.44
CA ALA A 67 -6.33 -4.85 8.19
C ALA A 67 -7.41 -4.31 7.23
N PRO A 68 -8.60 -3.88 7.73
CA PRO A 68 -9.71 -3.48 6.87
C PRO A 68 -9.40 -2.34 5.89
N HIS A 69 -8.55 -1.41 6.30
CA HIS A 69 -8.20 -0.20 5.54
C HIS A 69 -6.70 -0.09 5.25
N GLY A 70 -5.94 -1.18 5.39
CA GLY A 70 -4.48 -1.11 5.30
C GLY A 70 -3.80 -2.38 5.79
N PHE A 71 -2.77 -2.19 6.61
CA PHE A 71 -2.00 -3.27 7.21
C PHE A 71 -1.69 -2.97 8.67
N TRP A 72 -1.91 -3.93 9.56
CA TRP A 72 -1.36 -3.87 10.90
C TRP A 72 0.13 -4.12 10.82
N VAL A 73 0.91 -3.26 11.46
CA VAL A 73 2.37 -3.28 11.46
C VAL A 73 2.88 -3.45 12.87
N ARG A 74 3.85 -4.34 13.06
CA ARG A 74 4.63 -4.44 14.28
C ARG A 74 6.11 -4.28 13.98
N SER A 75 6.80 -3.44 14.75
CA SER A 75 8.25 -3.29 14.74
C SER A 75 8.75 -3.19 16.18
N GLY A 76 9.35 -4.26 16.70
CA GLY A 76 9.69 -4.38 18.12
C GLY A 76 8.44 -4.22 18.99
N ALA A 77 8.49 -3.27 19.93
CA ALA A 77 7.37 -2.97 20.83
C ALA A 77 6.27 -2.07 20.22
N ARG A 78 6.52 -1.45 19.06
CA ARG A 78 5.58 -0.49 18.45
C ARG A 78 4.61 -1.20 17.50
N HIS A 79 3.36 -0.76 17.56
CA HIS A 79 2.29 -1.22 16.68
C HIS A 79 1.66 -0.02 15.96
N ALA A 80 1.28 -0.22 14.71
CA ALA A 80 0.67 0.81 13.88
C ALA A 80 -0.30 0.23 12.85
N LEU A 81 -1.21 1.06 12.36
CA LEU A 81 -1.97 0.85 11.13
C LEU A 81 -1.30 1.62 10.00
N LEU A 82 -0.78 0.90 9.01
CA LEU A 82 -0.28 1.47 7.76
C LEU A 82 -1.41 1.59 6.76
N ILE A 83 -1.68 2.82 6.32
CA ILE A 83 -2.59 3.12 5.22
C ILE A 83 -1.77 3.67 4.06
N ALA A 84 -2.03 3.18 2.85
CA ALA A 84 -1.34 3.57 1.63
C ALA A 84 -2.33 3.65 0.47
N ASP A 85 -2.23 4.71 -0.33
CA ASP A 85 -3.07 4.96 -1.49
C ASP A 85 -2.32 5.81 -2.55
N ALA A 86 -3.01 6.30 -3.57
CA ALA A 86 -2.39 7.15 -4.60
C ALA A 86 -1.83 8.48 -4.07
N CYS A 87 -2.33 8.97 -2.93
CA CYS A 87 -1.93 10.23 -2.32
C CYS A 87 -0.68 10.09 -1.43
N GLY A 88 -0.38 8.88 -0.96
CA GLY A 88 0.81 8.59 -0.17
C GLY A 88 0.55 7.56 0.92
N THR A 89 1.24 7.72 2.03
CA THR A 89 1.24 6.73 3.12
C THR A 89 1.21 7.39 4.48
N VAL A 90 0.55 6.74 5.44
CA VAL A 90 0.52 7.19 6.84
C VAL A 90 0.57 5.99 7.79
N LEU A 91 1.26 6.18 8.92
CA LEU A 91 1.25 5.26 10.06
C LEU A 91 0.47 5.86 11.21
N HIS A 92 -0.66 5.25 11.56
CA HIS A 92 -1.40 5.58 12.77
C HIS A 92 -0.97 4.66 13.91
N SER A 93 -0.74 5.20 15.10
CA SER A 93 -0.49 4.37 16.28
C SER A 93 -1.63 3.37 16.49
N ALA A 94 -1.27 2.12 16.78
CA ALA A 94 -2.20 1.06 17.10
C ALA A 94 -1.75 0.33 18.38
N SER A 95 -2.66 -0.47 18.93
CA SER A 95 -2.40 -1.34 20.07
C SER A 95 -1.89 -2.71 19.61
N ALA A 96 -1.29 -3.46 20.56
CA ALA A 96 -0.94 -4.86 20.33
C ALA A 96 -2.18 -5.74 20.12
N GLU A 97 -3.29 -5.41 20.81
CA GLU A 97 -4.56 -6.13 20.69
C GLU A 97 -5.11 -6.06 19.26
N GLU A 98 -5.13 -4.86 18.66
CA GLU A 98 -5.55 -4.69 17.26
C GLU A 98 -4.67 -5.48 16.28
N TYR A 99 -3.36 -5.57 16.53
CA TYR A 99 -2.46 -6.37 15.71
C TYR A 99 -2.69 -7.89 15.85
N ASP A 100 -3.11 -8.35 17.03
CA ASP A 100 -3.33 -9.76 17.36
C ASP A 100 -4.63 -10.33 16.80
N TYR A 101 -5.56 -9.47 16.40
CA TYR A 101 -6.81 -9.85 15.72
C TYR A 101 -6.84 -9.36 14.26
N PRO A 102 -6.00 -9.94 13.36
CA PRO A 102 -6.01 -9.56 11.96
C PRO A 102 -7.28 -10.04 11.25
N GLU A 103 -7.66 -9.34 10.19
CA GLU A 103 -8.73 -9.81 9.31
C GLU A 103 -8.28 -10.98 8.43
N ALA A 104 -9.25 -11.67 7.83
CA ALA A 104 -8.95 -12.64 6.79
C ALA A 104 -8.37 -11.92 5.57
N ALA A 105 -7.17 -12.33 5.15
CA ALA A 105 -6.60 -11.85 3.91
C ALA A 105 -7.49 -12.30 2.73
N PRO A 106 -7.85 -11.39 1.79
CA PRO A 106 -8.55 -11.79 0.58
C PRO A 106 -7.64 -12.66 -0.29
N ALA A 107 -8.26 -13.52 -1.10
CA ALA A 107 -7.53 -14.29 -2.10
C ALA A 107 -7.04 -13.35 -3.21
N ALA A 108 -5.74 -13.08 -3.25
CA ALA A 108 -5.08 -12.39 -4.36
C ALA A 108 -4.09 -13.34 -5.04
N GLN A 109 -3.98 -13.27 -6.36
CA GLN A 109 -2.98 -14.03 -7.11
C GLN A 109 -1.63 -13.32 -7.04
N VAL A 110 -0.94 -13.55 -5.92
CA VAL A 110 0.38 -13.00 -5.66
C VAL A 110 1.40 -14.12 -5.52
N GLN A 111 2.47 -14.05 -6.30
CA GLN A 111 3.53 -15.05 -6.31
C GLN A 111 4.90 -14.37 -6.26
N VAL A 112 5.81 -14.89 -5.43
CA VAL A 112 7.22 -14.50 -5.43
C VAL A 112 8.01 -15.57 -6.14
N ARG A 113 8.77 -15.18 -7.16
CA ARG A 113 9.61 -16.10 -7.92
C ARG A 113 10.80 -15.35 -8.52
N ASP A 114 11.99 -15.95 -8.45
CA ASP A 114 13.20 -15.48 -9.13
C ASP A 114 13.54 -13.99 -8.87
N GLY A 115 13.36 -13.52 -7.63
CA GLY A 115 13.62 -12.10 -7.28
C GLY A 115 12.55 -11.13 -7.75
N ALA A 116 11.36 -11.61 -8.15
CA ALA A 116 10.27 -10.78 -8.60
C ALA A 116 8.95 -11.15 -7.93
N LEU A 117 8.08 -10.15 -7.79
CA LEU A 117 6.70 -10.29 -7.34
C LEU A 117 5.78 -10.24 -8.55
N THR A 118 4.98 -11.29 -8.76
CA THR A 118 3.90 -11.28 -9.75
C THR A 118 2.58 -10.99 -9.05
N ILE A 119 1.90 -9.94 -9.46
CA ILE A 119 0.61 -9.47 -8.94
C ILE A 119 -0.36 -9.40 -10.12
N ASN A 120 -1.40 -10.24 -10.15
CA ASN A 120 -2.44 -10.19 -11.19
C ASN A 120 -1.89 -10.16 -12.63
N GLY A 121 -0.78 -10.87 -12.90
CA GLY A 121 -0.11 -10.94 -14.20
C GLY A 121 0.92 -9.85 -14.47
N ARG A 122 1.03 -8.82 -13.64
CA ARG A 122 2.12 -7.82 -13.66
C ARG A 122 3.30 -8.34 -12.84
N THR A 123 4.51 -8.17 -13.37
CA THR A 123 5.75 -8.53 -12.65
C THR A 123 6.47 -7.27 -12.20
N VAL A 124 6.85 -7.24 -10.92
CA VAL A 124 7.63 -6.15 -10.30
C VAL A 124 8.93 -6.75 -9.74
N PRO A 125 10.11 -6.22 -10.12
CA PRO A 125 11.37 -6.66 -9.54
C PRO A 125 11.43 -6.32 -8.05
N LEU A 126 11.94 -7.25 -7.25
CA LEU A 126 12.24 -7.05 -5.84
C LEU A 126 13.74 -6.89 -5.66
N ASP A 127 14.16 -5.74 -5.14
CA ASP A 127 15.56 -5.45 -4.82
C ASP A 127 15.93 -6.05 -3.44
N LEU A 128 15.35 -7.21 -3.10
CA LEU A 128 15.46 -7.87 -1.80
C LEU A 128 15.70 -9.37 -1.98
N PRO A 129 16.48 -10.02 -1.09
CA PRO A 129 16.55 -11.48 -1.06
C PRO A 129 15.15 -12.07 -0.86
N THR A 130 14.78 -13.06 -1.67
CA THR A 130 13.44 -13.70 -1.61
C THR A 130 13.23 -14.55 -0.36
N GLU A 131 14.31 -14.87 0.34
CA GLU A 131 14.31 -15.65 1.57
C GLU A 131 13.54 -14.93 2.67
N ARG A 132 12.55 -15.61 3.25
CA ARG A 132 11.76 -15.12 4.39
C ARG A 132 11.05 -13.78 4.13
N LEU A 133 10.81 -13.42 2.87
CA LEU A 133 9.93 -12.31 2.56
C LEU A 133 8.54 -12.58 3.12
N GLN A 134 7.98 -11.58 3.78
CA GLN A 134 6.58 -11.58 4.14
C GLN A 134 5.81 -10.85 3.05
N VAL A 135 4.80 -11.51 2.50
CA VAL A 135 3.88 -10.93 1.51
C VAL A 135 2.47 -11.05 2.03
N VAL A 136 1.82 -9.91 2.22
CA VAL A 136 0.48 -9.83 2.80
C VAL A 136 -0.40 -8.99 1.89
N CYS A 137 -1.59 -9.51 1.58
CA CYS A 137 -2.56 -8.81 0.75
C CYS A 137 -3.71 -8.30 1.60
N ASN A 138 -4.25 -7.14 1.24
CA ASN A 138 -5.59 -6.71 1.62
C ASN A 138 -6.45 -6.58 0.34
N ARG A 139 -7.58 -5.89 0.41
CA ARG A 139 -8.50 -5.76 -0.73
C ARG A 139 -7.92 -4.98 -1.93
N HIS A 140 -7.00 -4.05 -1.69
CA HIS A 140 -6.55 -3.08 -2.69
C HIS A 140 -5.03 -3.09 -2.91
N ALA A 141 -4.26 -3.74 -2.05
CA ALA A 141 -2.81 -3.66 -2.06
C ALA A 141 -2.12 -4.92 -1.53
N VAL A 142 -0.83 -5.00 -1.82
CA VAL A 142 0.13 -5.98 -1.31
C VAL A 142 1.21 -5.25 -0.52
N ALA A 143 1.45 -5.65 0.72
CA ALA A 143 2.61 -5.26 1.50
C ALA A 143 3.68 -6.34 1.43
N VAL A 144 4.93 -5.93 1.16
CA VAL A 144 6.12 -6.76 1.15
C VAL A 144 7.09 -6.28 2.21
N THR A 145 7.54 -7.18 3.08
CA THR A 145 8.60 -6.90 4.06
C THR A 145 9.68 -7.99 4.04
N SER A 146 10.85 -7.65 4.55
CA SER A 146 12.01 -8.53 4.63
C SER A 146 12.61 -8.46 6.03
N PRO A 147 13.15 -9.56 6.58
CA PRO A 147 13.91 -9.52 7.84
C PRO A 147 15.22 -8.74 7.71
N TYR A 148 15.62 -8.35 6.50
CA TYR A 148 16.88 -7.65 6.23
C TYR A 148 16.70 -6.14 6.04
N THR A 149 15.46 -5.63 6.07
CA THR A 149 15.18 -4.20 5.89
C THR A 149 14.26 -3.66 6.96
N HIS A 150 14.43 -2.38 7.27
CA HIS A 150 13.53 -1.61 8.12
C HIS A 150 12.55 -0.84 7.24
N ALA A 151 11.93 -1.54 6.29
CA ALA A 151 11.05 -0.94 5.30
C ALA A 151 9.91 -1.90 4.91
N ILE A 152 8.80 -1.29 4.49
CA ILE A 152 7.64 -1.97 3.91
C ILE A 152 7.45 -1.38 2.52
N ARG A 153 7.36 -2.23 1.49
CA ARG A 153 6.95 -1.80 0.15
C ARG A 153 5.49 -2.18 -0.06
N VAL A 154 4.64 -1.20 -0.36
CA VAL A 154 3.22 -1.41 -0.63
C VAL A 154 2.94 -1.18 -2.10
N LEU A 155 2.31 -2.14 -2.77
CA LEU A 155 1.97 -2.09 -4.19
C LEU A 155 0.46 -2.21 -4.38
N PRO A 156 -0.15 -1.52 -5.36
CA PRO A 156 -1.55 -1.75 -5.72
C PRO A 156 -1.76 -3.19 -6.21
N LEU A 157 -2.95 -3.76 -6.00
CA LEU A 157 -3.36 -5.04 -6.60
C LEU A 157 -3.81 -4.88 -8.05
#